data_AF-A0A2G2VN69-F1
#
_entry.id   AF-A0A2G2VN69-F1
#
_cell.length_a   1.000
_cell.length_b   1.000
_cell.length_c   1.000
_cell.angle_alpha   90.00
_cell.angle_beta   90.00
_cell.angle_gamma   90.00
#
_symmetry.space_group_name_H-M   'P 1'
#
loop_
_entity.id
_entity.type
_entity.pdbx_description
1 polymer ?
#
loop_
_entity_poly.entity_id
_entity_poly.type
_entity_poly.pdbx_seq_one_letter_code
_entity_poly.pdbx_strand_id
1 'polypeptide(L)'
;MAPPKSVRTISQEAFDELVKENIEDLEMDPTEALEDAIQTLTLQDVDLSGIVSSILGSGEENPVIQSLKRLKELDRDWKQEGRDEKDVNEIVEWLDKLNDVCNVDAPGNAAIASKNGAVELVCSLCSKLGSGFNQALVSALNTLASLLHDLQSIEIFRATNGPKLVMNILNNRKENLSILNSGFSVVSAAATGNEVIKEAFMNLKIDELILQCLREFSRGSIPYLYDAVRVLLTSDDNRVVASEVYGYARRFAKIGIVEALVDSLHVWIKAPSLVSATVALKAIAVNDEICRAVADNGGIAAVLQCIDDSGEQGEKIVARTCCSLLSK
;
A
#
# COMPACT_ATOMS: atom_id res chain seq x y z
N MET A 1 16.49 -18.30 -18.53
CA MET A 1 15.90 -18.04 -17.21
C MET A 1 15.06 -19.24 -16.85
N ALA A 2 15.30 -19.86 -15.69
CA ALA A 2 14.44 -20.95 -15.23
C ALA A 2 13.03 -20.39 -14.97
N PRO A 3 11.96 -21.15 -15.24
CA PRO A 3 10.61 -20.73 -14.89
C PRO A 3 10.54 -20.48 -13.37
N PRO A 4 9.73 -19.51 -12.90
CA PRO A 4 9.54 -19.30 -11.47
C PRO A 4 9.07 -20.62 -10.86
N LYS A 5 9.72 -21.07 -9.77
CA LYS A 5 9.25 -22.21 -8.99
C LYS A 5 7.83 -21.88 -8.55
N SER A 6 6.84 -22.63 -9.04
CA SER A 6 5.48 -22.55 -8.53
C SER A 6 5.51 -22.99 -7.08
N VAL A 7 5.37 -22.04 -6.17
CA VAL A 7 5.21 -22.33 -4.74
C VAL A 7 3.91 -23.13 -4.60
N ARG A 8 3.95 -24.29 -3.95
CA ARG A 8 2.75 -25.12 -3.75
C ARG A 8 1.86 -24.42 -2.74
N THR A 9 0.56 -24.32 -2.99
CA THR A 9 -0.42 -23.69 -2.07
C THR A 9 -1.46 -24.71 -1.66
N ILE A 10 -2.05 -24.54 -0.48
CA ILE A 10 -3.15 -25.35 0.05
C ILE A 10 -4.41 -24.49 0.26
N SER A 11 -5.60 -25.09 0.21
CA SER A 11 -6.85 -24.41 0.59
C SER A 11 -7.12 -24.55 2.10
N GLN A 12 -7.97 -23.70 2.67
CA GLN A 12 -8.35 -23.83 4.08
C GLN A 12 -9.03 -25.17 4.34
N GLU A 13 -9.90 -25.63 3.43
CA GLU A 13 -10.62 -26.90 3.60
C GLU A 13 -9.66 -28.09 3.62
N ALA A 14 -8.67 -28.12 2.73
CA ALA A 14 -7.67 -29.18 2.70
C ALA A 14 -6.72 -29.14 3.91
N PHE A 15 -6.43 -27.94 4.43
CA PHE A 15 -5.68 -27.79 5.67
C PHE A 15 -6.49 -28.29 6.87
N ASP A 16 -7.74 -27.88 6.99
CA ASP A 16 -8.64 -28.29 8.08
C ASP A 16 -8.91 -29.80 8.04
N GLU A 17 -9.05 -30.38 6.83
CA GLU A 17 -9.19 -31.82 6.64
C GLU A 17 -7.92 -32.56 7.08
N LEU A 18 -6.73 -32.08 6.73
CA LEU A 18 -5.46 -32.65 7.20
C LEU A 18 -5.33 -32.60 8.74
N VAL A 19 -5.65 -31.47 9.36
CA VAL A 19 -5.62 -31.34 10.83
C VAL A 19 -6.65 -32.28 11.46
N LYS A 20 -7.84 -32.39 10.86
CA LYS A 20 -8.89 -33.28 11.34
C LYS A 20 -8.50 -34.75 11.21
N GLU A 21 -7.90 -35.16 10.11
CA GLU A 21 -7.34 -36.51 9.92
C GLU A 21 -6.27 -36.79 10.98
N ASN A 22 -5.39 -35.85 11.27
CA ASN A 22 -4.41 -35.99 12.36
C ASN A 22 -5.07 -36.19 13.73
N ILE A 23 -6.20 -35.52 14.02
CA ILE A 23 -6.93 -35.70 15.28
C ILE A 23 -7.68 -37.06 15.31
N GLU A 24 -8.38 -37.40 14.24
CA GLU A 24 -9.27 -38.59 14.20
C GLU A 24 -8.51 -39.89 13.95
N ASP A 25 -7.53 -39.90 13.04
CA ASP A 25 -6.82 -41.11 12.61
C ASP A 25 -5.54 -41.37 13.41
N LEU A 26 -4.87 -40.31 13.88
CA LEU A 26 -3.65 -40.42 14.69
C LEU A 26 -3.90 -40.21 16.20
N GLU A 27 -5.16 -39.93 16.59
CA GLU A 27 -5.58 -39.66 17.97
C GLU A 27 -4.75 -38.57 18.67
N MET A 28 -4.25 -37.60 17.91
CA MET A 28 -3.41 -36.51 18.41
C MET A 28 -4.23 -35.46 19.16
N ASP A 29 -3.60 -34.77 20.12
CA ASP A 29 -4.20 -33.57 20.72
C ASP A 29 -4.40 -32.50 19.62
N PRO A 30 -5.50 -31.70 19.65
CA PRO A 30 -5.75 -30.67 18.64
C PRO A 30 -4.60 -29.69 18.42
N THR A 31 -3.82 -29.38 19.47
CA THR A 31 -2.65 -28.50 19.37
C THR A 31 -1.50 -29.21 18.65
N GLU A 32 -1.27 -30.47 18.99
CA GLU A 32 -0.24 -31.31 18.40
C GLU A 32 -0.54 -31.60 16.92
N ALA A 33 -1.79 -31.92 16.59
CA ALA A 33 -2.26 -32.17 15.23
C ALA A 33 -2.07 -30.96 14.31
N LEU A 34 -2.33 -29.75 14.84
CA LEU A 34 -2.12 -28.49 14.14
C LEU A 34 -0.63 -28.22 13.90
N GLU A 35 0.20 -28.38 14.93
CA GLU A 35 1.65 -28.20 14.80
C GLU A 35 2.25 -29.18 13.79
N ASP A 36 1.81 -30.45 13.81
CA ASP A 36 2.24 -31.48 12.87
C ASP A 36 1.83 -31.15 11.43
N ALA A 37 0.58 -30.73 11.20
CA ALA A 37 0.11 -30.32 9.88
C ALA A 37 0.93 -29.15 9.31
N ILE A 38 1.20 -28.13 10.15
CA ILE A 38 2.05 -26.99 9.78
C ILE A 38 3.46 -27.45 9.45
N GLN A 39 4.08 -28.29 10.29
CA GLN A 39 5.43 -28.80 10.06
C GLN A 39 5.51 -29.63 8.78
N THR A 40 4.57 -30.54 8.56
CA THR A 40 4.53 -31.40 7.39
C THR A 40 4.39 -30.60 6.10
N LEU A 41 3.48 -29.63 6.06
CA LEU A 41 3.29 -28.77 4.88
C LEU A 41 4.48 -27.84 4.65
N THR A 42 5.10 -27.34 5.71
CA THR A 42 6.32 -26.54 5.62
C THR A 42 7.49 -27.37 5.08
N LEU A 43 7.65 -28.63 5.50
CA LEU A 43 8.66 -29.56 4.97
C LEU A 43 8.44 -29.90 3.49
N GLN A 44 7.22 -29.75 2.99
CA GLN A 44 6.86 -29.96 1.58
C GLN A 44 6.97 -28.68 0.73
N ASP A 45 7.54 -27.60 1.27
CA ASP A 45 7.61 -26.27 0.65
C ASP A 45 6.22 -25.74 0.22
N VAL A 46 5.17 -26.01 1.01
CA VAL A 46 3.83 -25.46 0.82
C VAL A 46 3.73 -24.09 1.49
N ASP A 47 3.25 -23.11 0.74
CA ASP A 47 2.92 -21.78 1.26
C ASP A 47 1.60 -21.81 2.04
N LEU A 48 1.72 -21.52 3.33
CA LEU A 48 0.62 -21.42 4.29
C LEU A 48 0.09 -19.98 4.41
N SER A 49 0.61 -19.02 3.61
CA SER A 49 0.11 -17.64 3.61
C SER A 49 -1.39 -17.63 3.30
N GLY A 50 -2.17 -17.05 4.21
CA GLY A 50 -3.61 -17.01 4.07
C GLY A 50 -4.38 -18.22 4.63
N ILE A 51 -3.70 -19.16 5.30
CA ILE A 51 -4.34 -20.22 6.08
C ILE A 51 -4.57 -19.73 7.52
N VAL A 52 -5.78 -19.94 8.01
CA VAL A 52 -6.17 -19.68 9.39
C VAL A 52 -5.73 -20.88 10.24
N SER A 53 -4.67 -20.70 11.02
CA SER A 53 -4.11 -21.74 11.89
C SER A 53 -4.66 -21.71 13.32
N SER A 54 -5.89 -21.21 13.53
CA SER A 54 -6.50 -21.25 14.87
C SER A 54 -6.90 -22.68 15.21
N ILE A 55 -6.66 -23.10 16.45
CA ILE A 55 -7.03 -24.42 16.96
C ILE A 55 -8.53 -24.67 16.73
N LEU A 56 -8.86 -25.71 15.97
CA LEU A 56 -10.24 -26.15 15.76
C LEU A 56 -10.88 -26.47 17.13
N GLY A 57 -11.87 -25.67 17.53
CA GLY A 57 -12.64 -25.89 18.76
C GLY A 57 -12.17 -25.13 20.01
N SER A 58 -11.11 -24.30 19.96
CA SER A 58 -10.68 -23.48 21.11
C SER A 58 -11.65 -22.35 21.47
N GLY A 59 -12.58 -22.01 20.58
CA GLY A 59 -13.49 -20.88 20.74
C GLY A 59 -12.85 -19.51 20.48
N GLU A 60 -11.53 -19.45 20.24
CA GLU A 60 -10.81 -18.23 19.88
C GLU A 60 -10.82 -18.05 18.35
N GLU A 61 -11.76 -17.24 17.86
CA GLU A 61 -11.86 -16.87 16.44
C GLU A 61 -10.65 -16.02 16.03
N ASN A 62 -10.05 -16.33 14.88
CA ASN A 62 -8.93 -15.55 14.34
C ASN A 62 -9.31 -14.04 14.28
N PRO A 63 -8.45 -13.14 14.78
CA PRO A 63 -8.78 -11.72 14.90
C PRO A 63 -9.07 -11.02 13.56
N VAL A 64 -8.49 -11.51 12.46
CA VAL A 64 -8.80 -11.05 11.10
C VAL A 64 -10.23 -11.44 10.73
N ILE A 65 -10.60 -12.70 10.93
CA ILE A 65 -11.93 -13.24 10.60
C ILE A 65 -13.01 -12.54 11.43
N GLN A 66 -12.76 -12.36 12.73
CA GLN A 66 -13.66 -11.62 13.62
C GLN A 66 -13.91 -10.19 13.10
N SER A 67 -12.84 -9.47 12.75
CA SER A 67 -12.94 -8.08 12.27
C SER A 67 -13.70 -8.01 10.94
N LEU A 68 -13.41 -8.94 10.02
CA LEU A 68 -14.12 -9.01 8.73
C LEU A 68 -15.59 -9.36 8.87
N LYS A 69 -15.94 -10.30 9.75
CA LYS A 69 -17.33 -10.67 10.00
C LYS A 69 -18.13 -9.47 10.49
N ARG A 70 -17.58 -8.72 11.44
CA ARG A 70 -18.25 -7.53 11.98
C ARG A 70 -18.35 -6.40 10.96
N LEU A 71 -17.31 -6.16 10.17
CA LEU A 71 -17.35 -5.19 9.08
C LEU A 71 -18.35 -5.58 7.98
N LYS A 72 -18.50 -6.87 7.67
CA LYS A 72 -19.51 -7.37 6.70
C LYS A 72 -20.94 -7.14 7.19
N GLU A 73 -21.19 -7.34 8.49
CA GLU A 73 -22.48 -7.02 9.10
C GLU A 73 -22.80 -5.53 8.98
N LEU A 74 -21.84 -4.66 9.35
CA LEU A 74 -21.97 -3.21 9.26
C LEU A 74 -22.14 -2.73 7.81
N ASP A 75 -21.42 -3.31 6.85
CA ASP A 75 -21.53 -2.96 5.43
C ASP A 75 -22.89 -3.37 4.83
N ARG A 76 -23.44 -4.51 5.24
CA ARG A 76 -24.76 -5.00 4.80
C ARG A 76 -25.88 -4.15 5.37
N ASP A 77 -25.77 -3.79 6.65
CA ASP A 77 -26.81 -3.05 7.35
C ASP A 77 -26.72 -1.53 7.07
N TRP A 78 -25.68 -1.10 6.32
CA TRP A 78 -25.46 0.28 5.89
C TRP A 78 -26.64 0.84 5.07
N LYS A 79 -27.42 1.73 5.69
CA LYS A 79 -28.49 2.50 5.03
C LYS A 79 -28.02 3.93 4.77
N GLN A 80 -28.24 4.40 3.53
CA GLN A 80 -27.85 5.77 3.13
C GLN A 80 -28.61 6.86 3.92
N GLU A 81 -29.86 6.57 4.31
CA GLU A 81 -30.74 7.42 5.11
C GLU A 81 -30.74 6.97 6.58
N GLY A 82 -30.48 7.89 7.52
CA GLY A 82 -30.50 7.59 8.96
C GLY A 82 -29.14 7.17 9.56
N ARG A 83 -28.04 7.76 9.09
CA ARG A 83 -26.68 7.53 9.60
C ARG A 83 -26.61 7.83 11.11
N ASP A 84 -26.33 6.83 11.93
CA ASP A 84 -25.93 7.03 13.32
C ASP A 84 -24.40 7.25 13.35
N GLU A 85 -23.95 8.27 14.07
CA GLU A 85 -22.53 8.53 14.32
C GLU A 85 -21.86 7.32 15.00
N LYS A 86 -22.65 6.55 15.76
CA LYS A 86 -22.22 5.30 16.40
C LYS A 86 -21.81 4.23 15.40
N ASP A 87 -22.60 4.02 14.34
CA ASP A 87 -22.30 2.98 13.34
C ASP A 87 -20.99 3.30 12.61
N VAL A 88 -20.75 4.59 12.34
CA VAL A 88 -19.52 5.07 11.69
C VAL A 88 -18.31 4.91 12.61
N ASN A 89 -18.45 5.24 13.90
CA ASN A 89 -17.38 5.04 14.88
C ASN A 89 -17.06 3.56 15.06
N GLU A 90 -18.08 2.69 15.07
CA GLU A 90 -17.86 1.24 15.12
C GLU A 90 -17.11 0.75 13.88
N ILE A 91 -17.46 1.24 12.68
CA ILE A 91 -16.70 0.93 11.45
C ILE A 91 -15.24 1.37 11.56
N VAL A 92 -14.96 2.57 12.09
CA VAL A 92 -13.59 3.06 12.33
C VAL A 92 -12.84 2.09 13.24
N GLU A 93 -13.41 1.72 14.38
CA GLU A 93 -12.78 0.82 15.35
C GLU A 93 -12.41 -0.54 14.73
N TRP A 94 -13.31 -1.14 13.95
CA TRP A 94 -13.04 -2.43 13.31
C TRP A 94 -12.07 -2.33 12.12
N LEU A 95 -12.07 -1.22 11.38
CA LEU A 95 -11.09 -0.98 10.31
C LEU A 95 -9.68 -0.79 10.89
N ASP A 96 -9.55 -0.01 11.97
CA ASP A 96 -8.29 0.21 12.66
C ASP A 96 -7.78 -1.12 13.27
N LYS A 97 -8.66 -1.89 13.91
CA LYS A 97 -8.32 -3.23 14.41
C LYS A 97 -7.84 -4.16 13.28
N LEU A 98 -8.56 -4.21 12.16
CA LEU A 98 -8.16 -5.03 11.02
C LEU A 98 -6.80 -4.60 10.47
N ASN A 99 -6.57 -3.29 10.36
CA ASN A 99 -5.30 -2.73 9.91
C ASN A 99 -4.15 -3.12 10.86
N ASP A 100 -4.34 -2.98 12.17
CA ASP A 100 -3.33 -3.32 13.17
C ASP A 100 -2.96 -4.81 13.10
N VAL A 101 -3.95 -5.69 13.06
CA VAL A 101 -3.72 -7.14 12.98
C VAL A 101 -3.03 -7.55 11.67
N CYS A 102 -3.31 -6.86 10.56
CA CYS A 102 -2.63 -7.10 9.29
C CYS A 102 -1.17 -6.61 9.28
N ASN A 103 -0.83 -5.61 10.11
CA ASN A 103 0.52 -5.05 10.19
C ASN A 103 1.45 -5.78 11.20
N VAL A 104 0.90 -6.48 12.19
CA VAL A 104 1.70 -7.19 13.22
C VAL A 104 2.42 -8.42 12.65
N ASP A 105 1.72 -9.26 11.87
CA ASP A 105 2.26 -10.49 11.26
C ASP A 105 2.14 -10.45 9.73
N ALA A 106 2.61 -9.37 9.11
CA ALA A 106 2.68 -9.26 7.66
C ALA A 106 3.76 -10.19 7.08
N PRO A 107 3.47 -11.01 6.04
CA PRO A 107 2.28 -10.98 5.18
C PRO A 107 1.15 -11.97 5.54
N GLY A 108 1.30 -12.83 6.56
CA GLY A 108 0.36 -13.92 6.85
C GLY A 108 -1.09 -13.47 7.07
N ASN A 109 -1.31 -12.50 7.97
CA ASN A 109 -2.65 -12.01 8.30
C ASN A 109 -3.30 -11.22 7.16
N ALA A 110 -2.51 -10.44 6.41
CA ALA A 110 -3.00 -9.69 5.26
C ALA A 110 -3.46 -10.63 4.12
N ALA A 111 -2.75 -11.75 3.93
CA ALA A 111 -3.15 -12.79 2.99
C ALA A 111 -4.44 -13.49 3.43
N ILE A 112 -4.62 -13.78 4.73
CA ILE A 112 -5.88 -14.32 5.27
C ILE A 112 -7.02 -13.36 4.98
N ALA A 113 -6.82 -12.07 5.28
CA ALA A 113 -7.83 -11.05 5.07
C ALA A 113 -8.25 -10.97 3.60
N SER A 114 -7.26 -10.93 2.70
CA SER A 114 -7.47 -10.83 1.25
C SER A 114 -8.23 -12.05 0.70
N LYS A 115 -7.85 -13.28 1.09
CA LYS A 115 -8.58 -14.50 0.72
C LYS A 115 -10.03 -14.52 1.23
N ASN A 116 -10.32 -13.81 2.32
CA ASN A 116 -11.65 -13.71 2.92
C ASN A 116 -12.47 -12.49 2.45
N GLY A 117 -12.05 -11.82 1.37
CA GLY A 117 -12.79 -10.75 0.71
C GLY A 117 -12.64 -9.38 1.36
N ALA A 118 -11.53 -9.14 2.09
CA ALA A 118 -11.29 -7.87 2.77
C ALA A 118 -11.14 -6.70 1.78
N VAL A 119 -10.47 -6.91 0.65
CA VAL A 119 -10.19 -5.86 -0.33
C VAL A 119 -11.51 -5.34 -0.92
N GLU A 120 -12.40 -6.24 -1.32
CA GLU A 120 -13.72 -5.90 -1.87
C GLU A 120 -14.59 -5.19 -0.84
N LEU A 121 -14.59 -5.68 0.40
CA LEU A 121 -15.35 -5.10 1.50
C LEU A 121 -14.89 -3.66 1.79
N VAL A 122 -13.57 -3.44 1.92
CA VAL A 122 -13.03 -2.11 2.21
C VAL A 122 -13.24 -1.16 1.02
N CYS A 123 -13.16 -1.65 -0.23
CA CYS A 123 -13.53 -0.87 -1.41
C CYS A 123 -15.02 -0.47 -1.39
N SER A 124 -15.91 -1.39 -1.03
CA SER A 124 -17.35 -1.12 -0.85
C SER A 124 -17.56 -0.02 0.20
N LEU A 125 -16.97 -0.15 1.39
CA LEU A 125 -17.06 0.84 2.45
C LEU A 125 -16.56 2.22 2.00
N CYS A 126 -15.37 2.30 1.39
CA CYS A 126 -14.82 3.53 0.81
C CYS A 126 -15.79 4.22 -0.17
N SER A 127 -16.54 3.45 -0.97
CA SER A 127 -17.52 4.00 -1.92
C SER A 127 -18.81 4.52 -1.25
N LYS A 128 -19.18 3.93 -0.10
CA LYS A 128 -20.38 4.27 0.67
C LYS A 128 -20.14 5.45 1.64
N LEU A 129 -18.90 5.64 2.09
CA LEU A 129 -18.51 6.72 3.00
C LEU A 129 -18.61 8.08 2.29
N GLY A 130 -19.63 8.86 2.68
CA GLY A 130 -19.88 10.21 2.16
C GLY A 130 -18.89 11.28 2.66
N SER A 131 -19.10 12.54 2.25
CA SER A 131 -18.20 13.68 2.58
C SER A 131 -18.12 14.08 4.05
N GLY A 132 -19.01 13.58 4.89
CA GLY A 132 -19.01 13.87 6.33
C GLY A 132 -18.12 12.96 7.17
N PHE A 133 -17.59 11.86 6.62
CA PHE A 133 -16.94 10.80 7.40
C PHE A 133 -15.44 10.66 7.09
N ASN A 134 -14.73 11.77 7.26
CA ASN A 134 -13.31 11.84 6.92
C ASN A 134 -12.46 10.82 7.70
N GLN A 135 -12.73 10.63 9.00
CA GLN A 135 -11.99 9.68 9.83
C GLN A 135 -12.20 8.23 9.36
N ALA A 136 -13.45 7.82 9.14
CA ALA A 136 -13.77 6.49 8.61
C ALA A 136 -13.12 6.24 7.25
N LEU A 137 -13.07 7.27 6.39
CA LEU A 137 -12.42 7.17 5.09
C LEU A 137 -10.90 7.04 5.22
N VAL A 138 -10.27 7.76 6.16
CA VAL A 138 -8.84 7.62 6.47
C VAL A 138 -8.52 6.22 6.96
N SER A 139 -9.27 5.70 7.94
CA SER A 139 -9.12 4.33 8.42
C SER A 139 -9.30 3.32 7.30
N ALA A 140 -10.36 3.44 6.48
CA ALA A 140 -10.60 2.55 5.36
C ALA A 140 -9.48 2.56 4.32
N LEU A 141 -8.93 3.73 3.97
CA LEU A 141 -7.80 3.84 3.05
C LEU A 141 -6.52 3.25 3.63
N ASN A 142 -6.24 3.45 4.92
CA ASN A 142 -5.08 2.84 5.59
C ASN A 142 -5.19 1.31 5.63
N THR A 143 -6.36 0.78 6.00
CA THR A 143 -6.63 -0.67 5.95
C THR A 143 -6.50 -1.20 4.52
N LEU A 144 -7.00 -0.47 3.51
CA LEU A 144 -6.86 -0.88 2.12
C LEU A 144 -5.39 -0.93 1.69
N ALA A 145 -4.57 0.04 2.11
CA ALA A 145 -3.14 0.04 1.79
C ALA A 145 -2.41 -1.16 2.41
N SER A 146 -2.73 -1.56 3.64
CA SER A 146 -2.11 -2.74 4.28
C SER A 146 -2.56 -4.07 3.69
N LEU A 147 -3.77 -4.13 3.13
CA LEU A 147 -4.27 -5.30 2.41
C LEU A 147 -3.61 -5.48 1.03
N LEU A 148 -3.07 -4.42 0.42
CA LEU A 148 -2.47 -4.45 -0.91
C LEU A 148 -0.97 -4.78 -0.85
N HIS A 149 -0.66 -6.05 -0.65
CA HIS A 149 0.68 -6.52 -0.35
C HIS A 149 1.21 -7.57 -1.35
N ASP A 150 0.32 -8.22 -2.10
CA ASP A 150 0.67 -9.28 -3.03
C ASP A 150 -0.07 -9.12 -4.38
N LEU A 151 0.26 -9.97 -5.34
CA LEU A 151 -0.37 -9.89 -6.65
C LEU A 151 -1.88 -10.19 -6.61
N GLN A 152 -2.31 -11.11 -5.74
CA GLN A 152 -3.72 -11.51 -5.68
C GLN A 152 -4.61 -10.37 -5.19
N SER A 153 -4.24 -9.75 -4.07
CA SER A 153 -4.93 -8.58 -3.51
C SER A 153 -4.96 -7.40 -4.49
N ILE A 154 -3.87 -7.16 -5.22
CA ILE A 154 -3.81 -6.10 -6.25
C ILE A 154 -4.74 -6.40 -7.44
N GLU A 155 -4.83 -7.65 -7.92
CA GLU A 155 -5.77 -8.00 -9.00
C GLU A 155 -7.23 -7.90 -8.54
N ILE A 156 -7.54 -8.24 -7.28
CA ILE A 156 -8.88 -8.03 -6.70
C ILE A 156 -9.21 -6.52 -6.64
N PHE A 157 -8.26 -5.70 -6.19
CA PHE A 157 -8.41 -4.24 -6.20
C PHE A 157 -8.62 -3.67 -7.60
N ARG A 158 -7.94 -4.23 -8.60
CA ARG A 158 -8.18 -3.88 -10.00
C ARG A 158 -9.59 -4.26 -10.46
N ALA A 159 -10.02 -5.49 -10.16
CA ALA A 159 -11.33 -6.01 -10.56
C ALA A 159 -12.49 -5.20 -9.95
N THR A 160 -12.30 -4.65 -8.75
CA THR A 160 -13.27 -3.77 -8.07
C THR A 160 -13.24 -2.32 -8.55
N ASN A 161 -12.49 -1.98 -9.61
CA ASN A 161 -12.24 -0.62 -10.07
C ASN A 161 -11.60 0.28 -9.00
N GLY A 162 -10.79 -0.31 -8.13
CA GLY A 162 -10.06 0.36 -7.05
C GLY A 162 -9.32 1.64 -7.47
N PRO A 163 -8.56 1.67 -8.58
CA PRO A 163 -7.87 2.88 -9.02
C PRO A 163 -8.83 4.06 -9.25
N LYS A 164 -9.99 3.81 -9.86
CA LYS A 164 -11.01 4.84 -10.12
C LYS A 164 -11.67 5.30 -8.83
N LEU A 165 -11.94 4.38 -7.89
CA LEU A 165 -12.48 4.69 -6.57
C LEU A 165 -11.55 5.64 -5.81
N VAL A 166 -10.26 5.28 -5.70
CA VAL A 166 -9.25 6.08 -4.99
C VAL A 166 -9.07 7.45 -5.65
N MET A 167 -8.99 7.50 -6.98
CA MET A 167 -8.90 8.78 -7.70
C MET A 167 -10.13 9.66 -7.52
N ASN A 168 -11.33 9.09 -7.44
CA ASN A 168 -12.54 9.86 -7.13
C ASN A 168 -12.49 10.43 -5.71
N ILE A 169 -12.03 9.65 -4.72
CA ILE A 169 -11.88 10.11 -3.34
C ILE A 169 -10.89 11.28 -3.26
N LEU A 170 -9.69 11.10 -3.83
CA LEU A 170 -8.66 12.13 -3.82
C LEU A 170 -9.11 13.42 -4.51
N ASN A 171 -9.80 13.31 -5.65
CA ASN A 171 -10.31 14.48 -6.37
C ASN A 171 -11.46 15.20 -5.65
N ASN A 172 -12.27 14.49 -4.87
CA ASN A 172 -13.42 15.06 -4.18
C ASN A 172 -13.09 15.55 -2.75
N ARG A 173 -11.88 15.30 -2.25
CA ARG A 173 -11.45 15.60 -0.86
C ARG A 173 -10.09 16.30 -0.83
N LYS A 174 -9.79 17.13 -1.82
CA LYS A 174 -8.48 17.76 -2.02
C LYS A 174 -8.01 18.57 -0.80
N GLU A 175 -8.91 19.14 -0.01
CA GLU A 175 -8.54 19.97 1.14
C GLU A 175 -8.13 19.17 2.39
N ASN A 176 -8.37 17.85 2.42
CA ASN A 176 -8.08 17.03 3.60
C ASN A 176 -6.76 16.28 3.45
N LEU A 177 -5.71 16.79 4.11
CA LEU A 177 -4.36 16.24 4.08
C LEU A 177 -4.29 14.77 4.53
N SER A 178 -5.08 14.37 5.54
CA SER A 178 -5.09 12.98 6.02
C SER A 178 -5.65 12.04 4.96
N ILE A 179 -6.74 12.42 4.29
CA ILE A 179 -7.32 11.64 3.18
C ILE A 179 -6.35 11.57 2.01
N LEU A 180 -5.71 12.69 1.65
CA LEU A 180 -4.70 12.70 0.59
C LEU A 180 -3.55 11.74 0.93
N ASN A 181 -2.99 11.84 2.14
CA ASN A 181 -1.89 10.99 2.56
C ASN A 181 -2.26 9.50 2.57
N SER A 182 -3.41 9.14 3.13
CA SER A 182 -3.89 7.75 3.12
C SER A 182 -4.22 7.25 1.71
N GLY A 183 -4.79 8.09 0.85
CA GLY A 183 -5.07 7.71 -0.53
C GLY A 183 -3.80 7.53 -1.37
N PHE A 184 -2.78 8.37 -1.19
CA PHE A 184 -1.47 8.14 -1.81
C PHE A 184 -0.75 6.90 -1.25
N SER A 185 -1.00 6.53 0.01
CA SER A 185 -0.54 5.25 0.57
C SER A 185 -1.12 4.07 -0.21
N VAL A 186 -2.44 4.09 -0.50
CA VAL A 186 -3.10 3.08 -1.34
C VAL A 186 -2.52 3.06 -2.75
N VAL A 187 -2.27 4.22 -3.37
CA VAL A 187 -1.63 4.30 -4.68
C VAL A 187 -0.26 3.64 -4.66
N SER A 188 0.57 3.97 -3.66
CA SER A 188 1.90 3.39 -3.51
C SER A 188 1.85 1.88 -3.34
N ALA A 189 0.97 1.37 -2.47
CA ALA A 189 0.80 -0.05 -2.23
C ALA A 189 0.33 -0.80 -3.50
N ALA A 190 -0.75 -0.32 -4.12
CA ALA A 190 -1.35 -0.95 -5.31
C ALA A 190 -0.42 -0.95 -6.54
N ALA A 191 0.38 0.11 -6.72
CA ALA A 191 1.23 0.29 -7.88
C ALA A 191 2.59 -0.44 -7.75
N THR A 192 2.97 -0.89 -6.55
CA THR A 192 4.25 -1.58 -6.32
C THR A 192 4.25 -2.90 -7.07
N GLY A 193 5.24 -3.10 -7.94
CA GLY A 193 5.39 -4.33 -8.72
C GLY A 193 4.28 -4.61 -9.74
N ASN A 194 3.43 -3.62 -10.07
CA ASN A 194 2.31 -3.82 -11.00
C ASN A 194 2.17 -2.69 -12.03
N GLU A 195 2.64 -2.93 -13.26
CA GLU A 195 2.59 -1.93 -14.35
C GLU A 195 1.17 -1.60 -14.81
N VAL A 196 0.24 -2.56 -14.72
CA VAL A 196 -1.15 -2.36 -15.13
C VAL A 196 -1.86 -1.37 -14.21
N ILE A 197 -1.58 -1.43 -12.90
CA ILE A 197 -2.10 -0.45 -11.95
C ILE A 197 -1.46 0.93 -12.16
N LYS A 198 -0.14 1.00 -12.41
CA LYS A 198 0.52 2.26 -12.74
C LYS A 198 -0.13 2.93 -13.95
N GLU A 199 -0.34 2.18 -15.02
CA GLU A 199 -1.04 2.65 -16.22
C GLU A 199 -2.45 3.16 -15.89
N ALA A 200 -3.22 2.40 -15.09
CA ALA A 200 -4.56 2.81 -14.68
C ALA A 200 -4.57 4.17 -13.95
N PHE A 201 -3.66 4.39 -13.01
CA PHE A 201 -3.54 5.69 -12.32
C PHE A 201 -3.05 6.82 -13.26
N MET A 202 -2.09 6.54 -14.16
CA MET A 202 -1.62 7.52 -15.13
C MET A 202 -2.70 7.94 -16.13
N ASN A 203 -3.58 7.02 -16.53
CA ASN A 203 -4.76 7.31 -17.35
C ASN A 203 -5.80 8.15 -16.61
N LEU A 204 -5.91 7.96 -15.29
CA LEU A 204 -6.77 8.76 -14.41
C LEU A 204 -6.18 10.11 -13.99
N LYS A 205 -5.04 10.52 -14.56
CA LYS A 205 -4.39 11.81 -14.34
C LYS A 205 -3.84 12.02 -12.92
N ILE A 206 -3.30 10.95 -12.33
CA ILE A 206 -2.64 11.05 -11.01
C ILE A 206 -1.44 11.99 -11.01
N ASP A 207 -0.74 12.12 -12.13
CA ASP A 207 0.40 13.02 -12.31
C ASP A 207 0.01 14.50 -12.14
N GLU A 208 -1.13 14.90 -12.71
CA GLU A 208 -1.67 16.25 -12.57
C GLU A 208 -2.10 16.52 -11.13
N LEU A 209 -2.70 15.54 -10.45
CA LEU A 209 -3.12 15.64 -9.06
C LEU A 209 -1.93 15.73 -8.09
N ILE A 210 -0.88 14.94 -8.30
CA ILE A 210 0.36 14.99 -7.50
C ILE A 210 0.99 16.38 -7.61
N LEU A 211 1.11 16.90 -8.84
CA LEU A 211 1.66 18.24 -9.06
C LEU A 211 0.81 19.32 -8.38
N GLN A 212 -0.51 19.21 -8.47
CA GLN A 212 -1.43 20.11 -7.78
C GLN A 212 -1.17 20.09 -6.26
N CYS A 213 -1.08 18.90 -5.65
CA CYS A 213 -0.84 18.76 -4.22
C CYS A 213 0.52 19.34 -3.78
N LEU A 214 1.59 19.15 -4.57
CA LEU A 214 2.91 19.72 -4.29
C LEU A 214 2.92 21.26 -4.33
N ARG A 215 2.06 21.87 -5.16
CA ARG A 215 1.96 23.33 -5.29
C ARG A 215 1.04 23.96 -4.24
N GLU A 216 -0.03 23.26 -3.85
CA GLU A 216 -1.06 23.80 -2.96
C GLU A 216 -0.74 23.60 -1.48
N PHE A 217 -0.09 22.50 -1.11
CA PHE A 217 0.14 22.16 0.30
C PHE A 217 1.58 22.40 0.74
N SER A 218 1.76 22.64 2.03
CA SER A 218 3.10 22.80 2.61
C SER A 218 3.96 21.55 2.36
N ARG A 219 5.22 21.81 2.04
CA ARG A 219 6.22 20.79 1.70
C ARG A 219 6.33 19.75 2.84
N GLY A 220 6.15 18.47 2.50
CA GLY A 220 6.23 17.38 3.48
C GLY A 220 4.94 17.08 4.26
N SER A 221 3.84 17.81 4.01
CA SER A 221 2.54 17.54 4.65
C SER A 221 1.88 16.23 4.22
N ILE A 222 2.31 15.66 3.09
CA ILE A 222 1.76 14.43 2.52
C ILE A 222 2.92 13.47 2.21
N PRO A 223 3.50 12.76 3.21
CA PRO A 223 4.64 11.88 3.01
C PRO A 223 4.46 10.85 1.87
N TYR A 224 3.31 10.17 1.81
CA TYR A 224 3.07 9.11 0.82
C TYR A 224 2.95 9.62 -0.62
N LEU A 225 2.82 10.93 -0.84
CA LEU A 225 2.86 11.51 -2.18
C LEU A 225 4.20 11.22 -2.85
N TYR A 226 5.31 11.36 -2.12
CA TYR A 226 6.64 11.09 -2.66
C TYR A 226 6.85 9.60 -2.95
N ASP A 227 6.31 8.72 -2.09
CA ASP A 227 6.32 7.28 -2.32
C ASP A 227 5.48 6.89 -3.54
N ALA A 228 4.32 7.50 -3.74
CA ALA A 228 3.52 7.30 -4.95
C ALA A 228 4.29 7.71 -6.21
N VAL A 229 4.98 8.86 -6.23
CA VAL A 229 5.83 9.29 -7.36
C VAL A 229 6.94 8.27 -7.60
N ARG A 230 7.64 7.85 -6.54
CA ARG A 230 8.71 6.85 -6.64
C ARG A 230 8.19 5.57 -7.28
N VAL A 231 7.11 4.99 -6.76
CA VAL A 231 6.57 3.71 -7.23
C VAL A 231 6.05 3.79 -8.65
N LEU A 232 5.30 4.85 -9.01
CA LEU A 232 4.79 5.07 -10.37
C LEU A 232 5.89 5.18 -11.42
N LEU A 233 7.12 5.53 -11.00
CA LEU A 233 8.27 5.74 -11.87
C LEU A 233 9.38 4.69 -11.73
N THR A 234 9.14 3.64 -10.94
CA THR A 234 10.10 2.54 -10.78
C THR A 234 9.65 1.36 -11.64
N SER A 235 10.52 0.79 -12.48
CA SER A 235 10.24 -0.45 -13.21
C SER A 235 10.53 -1.66 -12.31
N ASP A 236 9.54 -2.08 -11.52
CA ASP A 236 9.65 -3.17 -10.53
C ASP A 236 8.71 -4.37 -10.79
N ASP A 237 7.99 -4.39 -11.92
CA ASP A 237 7.19 -5.56 -12.34
C ASP A 237 8.04 -6.50 -13.19
N ASN A 238 8.45 -7.62 -12.59
CA ASN A 238 9.29 -8.63 -13.27
C ASN A 238 8.53 -9.48 -14.30
N ARG A 239 7.20 -9.32 -14.42
CA ARG A 239 6.35 -10.09 -15.34
C ARG A 239 6.25 -9.44 -16.72
N VAL A 240 6.61 -8.16 -16.83
CA VAL A 240 6.50 -7.37 -18.06
C VAL A 240 7.89 -7.14 -18.65
N VAL A 241 8.03 -7.32 -19.96
CA VAL A 241 9.32 -7.19 -20.67
C VAL A 241 9.70 -5.72 -20.91
N ALA A 242 8.70 -4.84 -21.03
CA ALA A 242 8.90 -3.41 -21.26
C ALA A 242 7.94 -2.59 -20.38
N SER A 243 8.49 -1.66 -19.60
CA SER A 243 7.75 -0.78 -18.71
C SER A 243 7.68 0.64 -19.30
N GLU A 244 6.52 1.29 -19.16
CA GLU A 244 6.28 2.66 -19.62
C GLU A 244 6.73 3.73 -18.61
N VAL A 245 7.37 3.34 -17.49
CA VAL A 245 7.80 4.28 -16.43
C VAL A 245 8.73 5.39 -16.95
N TYR A 246 9.52 5.11 -17.98
CA TYR A 246 10.35 6.13 -18.65
C TYR A 246 9.47 7.19 -19.34
N GLY A 247 8.41 6.76 -20.01
CA GLY A 247 7.41 7.65 -20.61
C GLY A 247 6.66 8.45 -19.54
N TYR A 248 6.31 7.82 -18.43
CA TYR A 248 5.69 8.48 -17.28
C TYR A 248 6.61 9.56 -16.69
N ALA A 249 7.89 9.27 -16.46
CA ALA A 249 8.86 10.23 -15.93
C ALA A 249 8.97 11.48 -16.84
N ARG A 250 9.00 11.28 -18.17
CA ARG A 250 8.97 12.40 -19.13
C ARG A 250 7.67 13.20 -19.07
N ARG A 251 6.53 12.54 -18.91
CA ARG A 251 5.22 13.20 -18.77
C ARG A 251 5.17 14.04 -17.48
N PHE A 252 5.63 13.48 -16.37
CA PHE A 252 5.80 14.17 -15.08
C PHE A 252 6.72 15.40 -15.20
N ALA A 253 7.88 15.25 -15.84
CA ALA A 253 8.79 16.37 -16.06
C ALA A 253 8.15 17.46 -16.93
N LYS A 254 7.42 17.08 -17.99
CA LYS A 254 6.76 18.02 -18.90
C LYS A 254 5.67 18.87 -18.23
N ILE A 255 4.96 18.33 -17.23
CA ILE A 255 3.97 19.10 -16.46
C ILE A 255 4.61 20.01 -15.41
N GLY A 256 5.93 19.91 -15.18
CA GLY A 256 6.67 20.79 -14.27
C GLY A 256 6.83 20.24 -12.85
N ILE A 257 6.84 18.92 -12.66
CA ILE A 257 7.05 18.35 -11.31
C ILE A 257 8.47 18.54 -10.78
N VAL A 258 9.46 18.72 -11.65
CA VAL A 258 10.88 18.84 -11.26
C VAL A 258 11.08 20.05 -10.35
N GLU A 259 10.57 21.21 -10.76
CA GLU A 259 10.58 22.44 -9.95
C GLU A 259 9.95 22.20 -8.58
N ALA A 260 8.75 21.62 -8.55
CA ALA A 260 8.01 21.36 -7.31
C ALA A 260 8.73 20.39 -6.36
N LEU A 261 9.42 19.37 -6.88
CA LEU A 261 10.17 18.42 -6.06
C LEU A 261 11.51 18.97 -5.56
N VAL A 262 12.22 19.73 -6.40
CA VAL A 262 13.45 20.42 -5.98
C VAL A 262 13.11 21.43 -4.90
N ASP A 263 12.02 22.16 -5.07
CA ASP A 263 11.46 23.03 -4.04
C ASP A 263 11.22 22.29 -2.72
N SER A 264 10.62 21.10 -2.75
CA SER A 264 10.44 20.29 -1.54
C SER A 264 11.76 19.99 -0.80
N LEU A 265 12.90 19.87 -1.50
CA LEU A 265 14.20 19.66 -0.85
C LEU A 265 14.77 20.92 -0.17
N HIS A 266 14.37 22.11 -0.61
CA HIS A 266 14.87 23.37 -0.06
C HIS A 266 14.25 23.76 1.29
N VAL A 267 13.18 23.10 1.72
CA VAL A 267 12.53 23.36 3.01
C VAL A 267 12.84 22.22 3.96
N TRP A 268 13.04 22.55 5.23
CA TRP A 268 13.28 21.56 6.27
C TRP A 268 12.06 20.66 6.44
N ILE A 269 12.10 19.52 5.75
CA ILE A 269 11.14 18.42 5.88
C ILE A 269 11.76 17.38 6.81
N LYS A 270 10.93 16.70 7.62
CA LYS A 270 11.37 15.56 8.44
C LYS A 270 12.12 14.51 7.59
N ALA A 271 13.15 13.91 8.19
CA ALA A 271 14.06 12.97 7.52
C ALA A 271 13.40 11.88 6.65
N PRO A 272 12.32 11.18 7.09
CA PRO A 272 11.72 10.14 6.25
C PRO A 272 11.14 10.68 4.94
N SER A 273 10.46 11.84 5.01
CA SER A 273 9.88 12.47 3.84
C SER A 273 10.94 13.12 2.94
N LEU A 274 12.07 13.57 3.50
CA LEU A 274 13.23 14.00 2.72
C LEU A 274 13.85 12.84 1.93
N VAL A 275 13.97 11.65 2.54
CA VAL A 275 14.41 10.43 1.83
C VAL A 275 13.46 10.12 0.70
N SER A 276 12.14 10.02 0.96
CA SER A 276 11.16 9.71 -0.09
C SER A 276 11.18 10.75 -1.22
N ALA A 277 11.28 12.04 -0.90
CA ALA A 277 11.38 13.12 -1.90
C ALA A 277 12.65 13.00 -2.76
N THR A 278 13.80 12.70 -2.14
CA THR A 278 15.07 12.51 -2.86
C THR A 278 15.01 11.29 -3.79
N VAL A 279 14.40 10.18 -3.34
CA VAL A 279 14.22 9.00 -4.20
C VAL A 279 13.22 9.28 -5.32
N ALA A 280 12.15 10.03 -5.07
CA ALA A 280 11.21 10.47 -6.10
C ALA A 280 11.90 11.33 -7.17
N LEU A 281 12.75 12.28 -6.77
CA LEU A 281 13.54 13.09 -7.69
C LEU A 281 14.50 12.23 -8.53
N LYS A 282 15.13 11.22 -7.89
CA LYS A 282 15.97 10.24 -8.60
C LYS A 282 15.17 9.42 -9.62
N ALA A 283 13.94 9.03 -9.30
CA ALA A 283 13.07 8.29 -10.20
C ALA A 283 12.69 9.11 -11.44
N ILE A 284 12.55 10.44 -11.30
CA ILE A 284 12.24 11.35 -12.42
C ILE A 284 13.44 11.65 -13.32
N ALA A 285 14.65 11.71 -12.76
CA ALA A 285 15.89 12.02 -13.48
C ALA A 285 16.31 10.88 -14.45
N VAL A 286 15.55 10.65 -15.53
CA VAL A 286 15.75 9.51 -16.45
C VAL A 286 16.55 9.85 -17.71
N ASN A 287 16.82 11.13 -17.99
CA ASN A 287 17.63 11.56 -19.14
C ASN A 287 18.32 12.91 -18.89
N ASP A 288 19.25 13.27 -19.77
CA ASP A 288 20.08 14.49 -19.65
C ASP A 288 19.26 15.78 -19.63
N GLU A 289 18.13 15.83 -20.34
CA GLU A 289 17.24 17.01 -20.37
C GLU A 289 16.62 17.24 -18.98
N ILE A 290 16.10 16.17 -18.37
CA ILE A 290 15.50 16.24 -17.04
C ILE A 290 16.59 16.47 -15.97
N CYS A 291 17.74 15.81 -16.08
CA CYS A 291 18.86 16.04 -15.17
C CYS A 291 19.34 17.51 -15.23
N ARG A 292 19.38 18.11 -16.42
CA ARG A 292 19.66 19.54 -16.58
C ARG A 292 18.58 20.41 -15.94
N ALA A 293 17.31 20.08 -16.13
CA ALA A 293 16.23 20.79 -15.46
C ALA A 293 16.35 20.72 -13.92
N VAL A 294 16.72 19.56 -13.35
CA VAL A 294 16.99 19.43 -11.90
C VAL A 294 18.12 20.36 -11.47
N ALA A 295 19.21 20.41 -12.23
CA ALA A 295 20.35 21.29 -11.95
C ALA A 295 19.97 22.78 -12.04
N ASP A 296 19.25 23.17 -13.09
CA ASP A 296 18.84 24.56 -13.35
C ASP A 296 17.86 25.08 -12.28
N ASN A 297 17.04 24.19 -11.70
CA ASN A 297 16.15 24.52 -10.58
C ASN A 297 16.86 24.55 -9.21
N GLY A 298 18.19 24.40 -9.16
CA GLY A 298 18.96 24.43 -7.90
C GLY A 298 19.02 23.09 -7.16
N GLY A 299 18.57 22.00 -7.76
CA GLY A 299 18.51 20.68 -7.12
C GLY A 299 19.85 20.15 -6.66
N ILE A 300 20.95 20.44 -7.38
CA ILE A 300 22.30 20.03 -6.96
C ILE A 300 22.68 20.70 -5.63
N ALA A 301 22.44 22.02 -5.51
CA ALA A 301 22.73 22.75 -4.29
C ALA A 301 21.85 22.26 -3.14
N ALA A 302 20.57 21.98 -3.40
CA ALA A 302 19.65 21.41 -2.41
C ALA A 302 20.18 20.08 -1.85
N VAL A 303 20.57 19.16 -2.74
CA VAL A 303 21.04 17.82 -2.38
C VAL A 303 22.35 17.88 -1.60
N LEU A 304 23.27 18.77 -1.96
CA LEU A 304 24.52 18.98 -1.22
C LEU A 304 24.24 19.51 0.19
N GLN A 305 23.35 20.50 0.33
CA GLN A 305 22.94 21.00 1.65
C GLN A 305 22.32 19.87 2.50
N CYS A 306 21.46 19.03 1.92
CA CYS A 306 20.90 17.88 2.63
C CYS A 306 21.97 16.88 3.10
N ILE A 307 23.05 16.69 2.33
CA ILE A 307 24.17 15.82 2.73
C ILE A 307 24.89 16.43 3.95
N ASP A 308 25.21 17.73 3.89
CA ASP A 308 25.90 18.42 4.99
C ASP A 308 25.06 18.37 6.28
N ASP A 309 23.78 18.75 6.20
CA ASP A 309 22.85 18.74 7.34
C ASP A 309 22.67 17.33 7.92
N SER A 310 22.57 16.31 7.06
CA SER A 310 22.44 14.92 7.50
C SER A 310 23.71 14.38 8.17
N GLY A 311 24.88 14.91 7.79
CA GLY A 311 26.15 14.63 8.45
C GLY A 311 26.20 15.15 9.88
N GLU A 312 25.68 16.37 10.10
CA GLU A 312 25.58 16.98 11.43
C GLU A 312 24.57 16.25 12.33
N GLN A 313 23.45 15.80 11.75
CA GLN A 313 22.35 15.14 12.48
C GLN A 313 22.54 13.62 12.65
N GLY A 314 23.54 13.02 11.99
CA GLY A 314 23.81 11.58 12.03
C GLY A 314 22.85 10.74 11.19
N GLU A 315 22.14 11.34 10.24
CA GLU A 315 21.10 10.71 9.41
C GLU A 315 21.71 10.02 8.18
N LYS A 316 22.41 8.90 8.42
CA LYS A 316 23.14 8.15 7.37
C LYS A 316 22.31 7.77 6.14
N ILE A 317 21.01 7.52 6.31
CA ILE A 317 20.11 7.12 5.22
C ILE A 317 19.83 8.29 4.28
N VAL A 318 19.67 9.50 4.81
CA VAL A 318 19.49 10.74 4.01
C VAL A 318 20.75 11.00 3.18
N ALA A 319 21.93 10.98 3.82
CA ALA A 319 23.21 11.15 3.14
C ALA A 319 23.39 10.17 1.99
N ARG A 320 23.15 8.86 2.25
CA ARG A 320 23.28 7.80 1.24
C ARG A 320 22.34 8.00 0.06
N THR A 321 21.09 8.37 0.34
CA THR A 321 20.07 8.60 -0.70
C THR A 321 20.45 9.79 -1.57
N CYS A 322 20.89 10.90 -0.97
CA CYS A 322 21.35 12.10 -1.67
C CYS A 322 22.56 11.81 -2.57
N CYS A 323 23.57 11.11 -2.05
CA CYS A 323 24.72 10.68 -2.86
C CYS A 323 24.30 9.79 -4.03
N SER A 324 23.29 8.93 -3.84
CA SER A 324 22.78 8.04 -4.89
C SER A 324 21.99 8.76 -5.99
N LEU A 325 21.45 9.94 -5.70
CA LEU A 325 20.86 10.82 -6.71
C LEU A 325 21.95 11.52 -7.52
N LEU A 326 23.03 11.99 -6.88
CA LEU A 326 24.16 12.63 -7.55
C LEU A 326 24.97 11.67 -8.45
N SER A 327 24.90 10.37 -8.18
CA SER A 327 25.61 9.35 -8.96
C SER A 327 24.87 8.88 -10.21
N LYS A 328 23.71 9.48 -10.54
CA LYS A 328 22.97 9.18 -11.77
C LYS A 328 23.58 9.92 -12.96
#